data_AF-A0A3D6CCV0-F1
#
_entry.id   AF-A0A3D6CCV0-F1
#
_cell.length_a   1.000
_cell.length_b   1.000
_cell.length_c   1.000
_cell.angle_alpha   90.00
_cell.angle_beta   90.00
_cell.angle_gamma   90.00
#
_symmetry.space_group_name_H-M   'P 1'
#
loop_
_entity.id
_entity.type
_entity.pdbx_description
1 polymer ?
#
loop_
_entity_poly.entity_id
_entity_poly.type
_entity_poly.pdbx_seq_one_letter_code
_entity_poly.pdbx_strand_id
1 'polypeptide(L)'
;FARVVVAVAAHPDAAGRGVMVVMNDWIHGAHSLTKTNTTSVETFLSPVNGLMGTVVFGSVKFFRGPFRKHTMISEFTPEYDLPLPRVDIIYACADMPPDLIEASVSRGALGIVIAGDGNGNMNRATIKTAAEFAAKGICIVRASRVPTGTVDRNVEVDDDINGFIASDELNPAKARILLMLALLKTRSVAQIQELYYNY
;
A
#
# COMPACT_ATOMS: atom_id res chain seq x y z
N PHE A 1 -12.83 -21.67 11.85
CA PHE A 1 -12.45 -20.85 10.67
C PHE A 1 -13.54 -20.80 9.59
N ALA A 2 -13.93 -21.90 8.91
CA ALA A 2 -14.83 -21.80 7.75
C ALA A 2 -16.25 -21.24 8.03
N ARG A 3 -16.86 -21.57 9.17
CA ARG A 3 -18.25 -21.15 9.46
C ARG A 3 -18.46 -19.64 9.57
N VAL A 4 -17.53 -18.92 10.20
CA VAL A 4 -17.65 -17.46 10.37
C VAL A 4 -17.43 -16.69 9.08
N VAL A 5 -16.50 -17.16 8.22
CA VAL A 5 -16.25 -16.57 6.90
C VAL A 5 -17.47 -16.70 6.00
N VAL A 6 -18.10 -17.89 5.98
CA VAL A 6 -19.33 -18.13 5.21
C VAL A 6 -20.49 -17.28 5.73
N ALA A 7 -20.61 -17.10 7.04
CA ALA A 7 -21.63 -16.22 7.63
C ALA A 7 -21.46 -14.76 7.18
N VAL A 8 -20.21 -14.25 7.16
CA VAL A 8 -19.93 -12.90 6.62
C VAL A 8 -20.23 -12.82 5.13
N ALA A 9 -19.80 -13.81 4.34
CA ALA A 9 -20.02 -13.82 2.89
C ALA A 9 -21.50 -13.89 2.51
N ALA A 10 -22.33 -14.59 3.30
CA ALA A 10 -23.76 -14.72 3.09
C ALA A 10 -24.57 -13.57 3.72
N HIS A 11 -23.95 -12.65 4.46
CA HIS A 11 -24.67 -11.58 5.15
C HIS A 11 -25.17 -10.53 4.15
N PRO A 12 -26.46 -10.12 4.19
CA PRO A 12 -27.03 -9.15 3.25
C PRO A 12 -26.25 -7.82 3.18
N ASP A 13 -25.81 -7.34 4.34
CA ASP A 13 -25.06 -6.08 4.43
C ASP A 13 -23.58 -6.21 4.05
N ALA A 14 -23.07 -7.39 3.69
CA ALA A 14 -21.67 -7.56 3.28
C ALA A 14 -21.38 -6.98 1.90
N ALA A 15 -22.40 -6.89 1.04
CA ALA A 15 -22.29 -6.31 -0.28
C ALA A 15 -21.88 -4.82 -0.21
N GLY A 16 -21.07 -4.37 -1.18
CA GLY A 16 -20.61 -2.99 -1.27
C GLY A 16 -19.52 -2.59 -0.26
N ARG A 17 -19.02 -3.51 0.57
CA ARG A 17 -17.98 -3.25 1.58
C ARG A 17 -16.54 -3.49 1.11
N GLY A 18 -16.37 -3.80 -0.18
CA GLY A 18 -15.08 -4.16 -0.76
C GLY A 18 -14.59 -5.54 -0.33
N VAL A 19 -13.33 -5.83 -0.59
CA VAL A 19 -12.70 -7.07 -0.15
C VAL A 19 -12.49 -7.02 1.36
N MET A 20 -12.95 -8.05 2.06
CA MET A 20 -12.82 -8.19 3.51
C MET A 20 -11.97 -9.41 3.84
N VAL A 21 -11.26 -9.33 4.96
CA VAL A 21 -10.54 -10.47 5.56
C VAL A 21 -11.14 -10.74 6.93
N VAL A 22 -11.53 -11.99 7.17
CA VAL A 22 -12.15 -12.43 8.42
C VAL A 22 -11.18 -13.35 9.14
N MET A 23 -10.63 -12.88 10.26
CA MET A 23 -9.66 -13.60 11.08
C MET A 23 -9.92 -13.28 12.54
N ASN A 24 -9.82 -14.29 13.43
CA ASN A 24 -10.03 -14.13 14.87
C ASN A 24 -11.34 -13.39 15.23
N ASP A 25 -12.45 -13.78 14.59
CA ASP A 25 -13.79 -13.19 14.76
C ASP A 25 -13.89 -11.69 14.39
N TRP A 26 -12.86 -11.14 13.75
CA TRP A 26 -12.81 -9.76 13.29
C TRP A 26 -12.93 -9.66 11.77
N ILE A 27 -13.64 -8.64 11.33
CA ILE A 27 -13.82 -8.33 9.92
C ILE A 27 -12.98 -7.09 9.60
N HIS A 28 -11.95 -7.29 8.79
CA HIS A 28 -11.02 -6.26 8.35
C HIS A 28 -11.33 -5.83 6.92
N GLY A 29 -11.18 -4.54 6.63
CA GLY A 29 -11.09 -4.08 5.24
C GLY A 29 -9.70 -4.37 4.68
N ALA A 30 -9.63 -4.86 3.44
CA ALA A 30 -8.36 -5.23 2.79
C ALA A 30 -7.34 -4.07 2.75
N HIS A 31 -7.82 -2.82 2.67
CA HIS A 31 -6.98 -1.63 2.68
C HIS A 31 -6.18 -1.48 3.99
N SER A 32 -6.82 -1.59 5.17
CA SER A 32 -6.16 -1.27 6.46
C SER A 32 -5.46 -2.46 7.12
N LEU A 33 -5.91 -3.69 6.84
CA LEU A 33 -5.36 -4.96 7.36
C LEU A 33 -3.84 -5.08 7.24
N THR A 34 -3.14 -5.50 8.29
CA THR A 34 -1.76 -5.99 8.20
C THR A 34 -1.51 -7.12 9.19
N LYS A 35 -0.54 -7.98 8.89
CA LYS A 35 -0.06 -9.02 9.79
C LYS A 35 1.01 -8.40 10.72
N THR A 36 0.77 -8.38 12.03
CA THR A 36 1.61 -7.70 13.03
C THR A 36 2.49 -8.62 13.86
N ASN A 37 2.31 -9.94 13.79
CA ASN A 37 3.06 -10.93 14.54
C ASN A 37 3.33 -12.15 13.67
N THR A 38 4.47 -12.80 13.86
CA THR A 38 4.86 -13.94 13.04
C THR A 38 4.02 -15.19 13.30
N THR A 39 3.49 -15.36 14.52
CA THR A 39 2.86 -16.61 14.98
C THR A 39 1.50 -16.46 15.69
N SER A 40 1.19 -15.30 16.27
CA SER A 40 -0.07 -15.09 17.01
C SER A 40 -1.30 -15.30 16.13
N VAL A 41 -2.34 -15.93 16.68
CA VAL A 41 -3.62 -16.12 15.99
C VAL A 41 -4.39 -14.80 15.79
N GLU A 42 -4.16 -13.82 16.67
CA GLU A 42 -4.73 -12.46 16.61
C GLU A 42 -3.87 -11.49 15.77
N THR A 43 -2.94 -12.02 14.98
CA THR A 43 -1.93 -11.23 14.27
C THR A 43 -2.50 -10.24 13.23
N PHE A 44 -3.72 -10.42 12.74
CA PHE A 44 -4.25 -9.52 11.73
C PHE A 44 -4.90 -8.34 12.43
N LEU A 45 -4.32 -7.15 12.29
CA LEU A 45 -4.83 -5.90 12.83
C LEU A 45 -5.16 -4.92 11.70
N SER A 46 -6.06 -3.98 11.95
CA SER A 46 -6.28 -2.80 11.10
C SER A 46 -5.88 -1.55 11.89
N PRO A 47 -4.58 -1.28 12.06
CA PRO A 47 -4.11 -0.36 13.09
C PRO A 47 -4.38 1.13 12.77
N VAL A 48 -4.62 1.47 11.51
CA VAL A 48 -4.86 2.87 11.09
C VAL A 48 -6.35 3.22 11.19
N ASN A 49 -7.23 2.44 10.55
CA ASN A 49 -8.66 2.77 10.44
C ASN A 49 -9.57 1.86 11.27
N GLY A 50 -8.99 0.87 11.94
CA GLY A 50 -9.68 -0.11 12.76
C GLY A 50 -10.50 -1.12 11.95
N LEU A 51 -11.21 -1.97 12.70
CA LEU A 51 -12.05 -3.03 12.15
C LEU A 51 -13.27 -2.47 11.40
N MET A 52 -13.82 -3.26 10.47
CA MET A 52 -15.12 -2.98 9.85
C MET A 52 -16.27 -3.55 10.67
N GLY A 53 -16.03 -4.69 11.32
CA GLY A 53 -17.05 -5.45 12.02
C GLY A 53 -16.47 -6.61 12.83
N THR A 54 -17.35 -7.37 13.46
CA THR A 54 -17.05 -8.64 14.11
C THR A 54 -18.04 -9.72 13.68
N VAL A 55 -17.64 -10.98 13.85
CA VAL A 55 -18.50 -12.14 13.64
C VAL A 55 -18.29 -13.14 14.77
N VAL A 56 -19.31 -13.33 15.60
CA VAL A 56 -19.23 -14.20 16.78
C VAL A 56 -20.31 -15.27 16.65
N PHE A 57 -19.90 -16.55 16.60
CA PHE A 57 -20.79 -17.69 16.36
C PHE A 57 -21.73 -17.53 15.14
N GLY A 58 -21.27 -16.80 14.10
CA GLY A 58 -22.05 -16.52 12.89
C GLY A 58 -22.93 -15.27 12.95
N SER A 59 -23.05 -14.62 14.11
CA SER A 59 -23.68 -13.31 14.24
C SER A 59 -22.72 -12.23 13.76
N VAL A 60 -23.02 -11.65 12.60
CA VAL A 60 -22.22 -10.60 11.97
C VAL A 60 -22.70 -9.23 12.44
N LYS A 61 -21.76 -8.35 12.83
CA LYS A 61 -22.05 -6.97 13.18
C LYS A 61 -21.04 -6.05 12.50
N PHE A 62 -21.51 -5.22 11.58
CA PHE A 62 -20.72 -4.14 10.99
C PHE A 62 -20.89 -2.84 11.79
N PHE A 63 -19.81 -2.07 11.92
CA PHE A 63 -19.82 -0.73 12.53
C PHE A 63 -19.07 0.32 11.70
N ARG A 64 -18.27 -0.09 10.70
CA ARG A 64 -17.60 0.82 9.74
C ARG A 64 -17.74 0.29 8.31
N GLY A 65 -17.59 1.21 7.35
CA GLY A 65 -17.53 0.93 5.91
C GLY A 65 -16.18 1.29 5.31
N PRO A 66 -15.95 0.95 4.03
CA PRO A 66 -14.77 1.42 3.30
C PRO A 66 -14.80 2.94 3.14
N PHE A 67 -13.63 3.58 3.20
CA PHE A 67 -13.47 5.05 3.06
C PHE A 67 -12.60 5.45 1.86
N ARG A 68 -11.99 4.47 1.17
CA ARG A 68 -11.25 4.63 -0.10
C ARG A 68 -12.00 3.95 -1.24
N LYS A 69 -11.66 4.26 -2.49
CA LYS A 69 -12.21 3.59 -3.67
C LYS A 69 -11.79 2.11 -3.70
N HIS A 70 -12.71 1.24 -4.09
CA HIS A 70 -12.45 -0.20 -4.18
C HIS A 70 -13.35 -0.88 -5.22
N THR A 71 -12.96 -2.06 -5.71
CA THR A 71 -13.83 -2.95 -6.50
C THR A 71 -14.54 -2.24 -7.66
N MET A 72 -15.88 -2.19 -7.69
CA MET A 72 -16.68 -1.61 -8.77
C MET A 72 -16.54 -0.09 -8.93
N ILE A 73 -16.04 0.63 -7.92
CA ILE A 73 -15.76 2.07 -8.00
C ILE A 73 -14.28 2.36 -8.31
N SER A 74 -13.49 1.32 -8.57
CA SER A 74 -12.09 1.43 -8.99
C SER A 74 -11.97 1.77 -10.48
N GLU A 75 -10.98 2.59 -10.83
CA GLU A 75 -10.60 2.86 -12.22
C GLU A 75 -9.70 1.77 -12.83
N PHE A 76 -9.22 0.85 -11.99
CA PHE A 76 -8.33 -0.23 -12.41
C PHE A 76 -9.14 -1.42 -12.91
N THR A 77 -8.94 -1.73 -14.18
CA THR A 77 -9.42 -2.92 -14.87
C THR A 77 -8.21 -3.63 -15.48
N PRO A 78 -7.42 -4.39 -14.69
CA PRO A 78 -6.27 -5.08 -15.24
C PRO A 78 -6.72 -6.14 -16.25
N GLU A 79 -6.08 -6.15 -17.42
CA GLU A 79 -6.25 -7.24 -18.38
C GLU A 79 -5.52 -8.47 -17.83
N TYR A 80 -6.23 -9.59 -17.72
CA TYR A 80 -5.72 -10.80 -17.04
C TYR A 80 -4.50 -11.44 -17.74
N ASP A 81 -4.28 -11.11 -19.02
CA ASP A 81 -3.25 -11.72 -19.86
C ASP A 81 -1.95 -10.90 -19.94
N LEU A 82 -1.91 -9.68 -19.37
CA LEU A 82 -0.72 -8.84 -19.37
C LEU A 82 0.02 -8.92 -18.03
N PRO A 83 1.36 -9.06 -18.03
CA PRO A 83 2.13 -9.02 -16.79
C PRO A 83 2.05 -7.64 -16.17
N LEU A 84 1.92 -7.58 -14.84
CA LEU A 84 1.98 -6.33 -14.11
C LEU A 84 3.39 -5.70 -14.20
N PRO A 85 3.52 -4.37 -14.31
CA PRO A 85 4.78 -3.66 -14.25
C PRO A 85 5.64 -4.09 -13.05
N ARG A 86 6.94 -4.28 -13.27
CA ARG A 86 7.86 -4.59 -12.18
C ARG A 86 8.03 -3.38 -11.28
N VAL A 87 7.67 -3.56 -10.01
CA VAL A 87 7.94 -2.63 -8.92
C VAL A 87 8.68 -3.37 -7.83
N ASP A 88 9.81 -2.83 -7.39
CA ASP A 88 10.61 -3.41 -6.31
C ASP A 88 10.44 -2.58 -5.02
N ILE A 89 10.65 -3.22 -3.86
CA ILE A 89 10.67 -2.55 -2.56
C ILE A 89 12.11 -2.56 -2.06
N ILE A 90 12.65 -1.40 -1.69
CA ILE A 90 13.97 -1.27 -1.08
C ILE A 90 13.78 -0.84 0.37
N TYR A 91 14.45 -1.55 1.28
CA TYR A 91 14.32 -1.31 2.70
C TYR A 91 15.35 -0.28 3.18
N ALA A 92 14.90 0.80 3.82
CA ALA A 92 15.82 1.76 4.41
C ALA A 92 16.45 1.20 5.69
N CYS A 93 17.73 1.48 5.85
CA CYS A 93 18.51 1.18 7.04
C CYS A 93 19.64 2.20 7.19
N ALA A 94 20.27 2.19 8.37
CA ALA A 94 21.46 2.98 8.62
C ALA A 94 22.52 2.63 7.58
N ASP A 95 23.09 3.67 6.96
CA ASP A 95 24.12 3.55 5.94
C ASP A 95 23.71 2.73 4.69
N MET A 96 22.41 2.73 4.32
CA MET A 96 21.97 2.06 3.10
C MET A 96 22.71 2.60 1.86
N PRO A 97 23.28 1.73 1.02
CA PRO A 97 23.85 2.17 -0.25
C PRO A 97 22.73 2.51 -1.24
N PRO A 98 22.93 3.53 -2.11
CA PRO A 98 21.94 3.91 -3.12
C PRO A 98 21.89 2.97 -4.33
N ASP A 99 22.85 2.05 -4.43
CA ASP A 99 23.10 1.17 -5.58
C ASP A 99 21.93 0.22 -5.91
N LEU A 100 21.13 -0.17 -4.90
CA LEU A 100 19.98 -1.05 -5.08
C LEU A 100 18.91 -0.42 -5.99
N ILE A 101 18.81 0.91 -6.07
CA ILE A 101 17.89 1.59 -6.99
C ILE A 101 18.33 1.32 -8.43
N GLU A 102 19.61 1.55 -8.74
CA GLU A 102 20.16 1.31 -10.07
C GLU A 102 20.13 -0.19 -10.43
N ALA A 103 20.46 -1.06 -9.48
CA ALA A 103 20.40 -2.51 -9.68
C ALA A 103 18.98 -2.99 -10.00
N SER A 104 17.95 -2.40 -9.38
CA SER A 104 16.56 -2.72 -9.66
C SER A 104 16.11 -2.20 -11.04
N VAL A 105 16.40 -0.92 -11.33
CA VAL A 105 16.02 -0.28 -12.60
C VAL A 105 16.72 -0.92 -13.80
N SER A 106 18.01 -1.25 -13.69
CA SER A 106 18.77 -1.95 -14.75
C SER A 106 18.24 -3.36 -15.04
N ARG A 107 17.42 -3.92 -14.14
CA ARG A 107 16.73 -5.22 -14.31
C ARG A 107 15.26 -5.05 -14.67
N GLY A 108 14.85 -3.85 -15.09
CA GLY A 108 13.54 -3.56 -15.66
C GLY A 108 12.47 -3.12 -14.66
N ALA A 109 12.84 -2.69 -13.45
CA ALA A 109 11.88 -2.05 -12.56
C ALA A 109 11.45 -0.69 -13.12
N LEU A 110 10.14 -0.46 -13.17
CA LEU A 110 9.52 0.80 -13.61
C LEU A 110 9.10 1.68 -12.44
N GLY A 111 9.14 1.13 -11.23
CA GLY A 111 8.93 1.87 -10.00
C GLY A 111 9.65 1.23 -8.82
N ILE A 112 9.94 2.05 -7.82
CA ILE A 112 10.59 1.66 -6.58
C ILE A 112 9.75 2.19 -5.42
N VAL A 113 9.44 1.32 -4.47
CA VAL A 113 8.89 1.71 -3.17
C VAL A 113 10.01 1.67 -2.14
N ILE A 114 10.30 2.79 -1.51
CA ILE A 114 11.25 2.85 -0.39
C ILE A 114 10.48 2.60 0.90
N ALA A 115 10.79 1.51 1.62
CA ALA A 115 10.33 1.31 2.99
C ALA A 115 11.21 2.16 3.92
N GLY A 116 10.92 3.45 3.94
CA GLY A 116 11.72 4.50 4.58
C GLY A 116 11.68 4.48 6.10
N ASP A 117 12.58 5.25 6.69
CA ASP A 117 12.66 5.53 8.12
C ASP A 117 11.61 6.56 8.55
N GLY A 118 10.98 6.39 9.72
CA GLY A 118 10.06 7.39 10.26
C GLY A 118 8.92 7.75 9.29
N ASN A 119 8.82 9.05 8.95
CA ASN A 119 7.88 9.58 7.98
C ASN A 119 8.34 9.35 6.51
N GLY A 120 8.76 8.13 6.20
CA GLY A 120 9.20 7.69 4.87
C GLY A 120 10.50 8.33 4.38
N ASN A 121 11.44 8.61 5.29
CA ASN A 121 12.74 9.22 4.99
C ASN A 121 13.78 8.17 4.53
N MET A 122 14.89 8.63 3.97
CA MET A 122 16.06 7.81 3.60
C MET A 122 17.32 8.69 3.64
N ASN A 123 18.51 8.09 3.58
CA ASN A 123 19.73 8.90 3.65
C ASN A 123 19.90 9.82 2.41
N ARG A 124 20.71 10.88 2.57
CA ARG A 124 20.91 11.90 1.52
C ARG A 124 21.41 11.33 0.20
N ALA A 125 22.30 10.33 0.24
CA ALA A 125 22.82 9.68 -0.96
C ALA A 125 21.71 8.97 -1.73
N THR A 126 20.83 8.26 -1.02
CA THR A 126 19.68 7.55 -1.60
C THR A 126 18.64 8.53 -2.12
N ILE A 127 18.34 9.63 -1.42
CA ILE A 127 17.45 10.69 -1.94
C ILE A 127 17.99 11.20 -3.27
N LYS A 128 19.28 11.53 -3.34
CA LYS A 128 19.91 12.03 -4.56
C LYS A 128 19.76 11.06 -5.72
N THR A 129 20.14 9.79 -5.53
CA THR A 129 20.04 8.76 -6.58
C THR A 129 18.59 8.49 -6.97
N ALA A 130 17.67 8.43 -5.99
CA ALA A 130 16.25 8.27 -6.27
C ALA A 130 15.71 9.42 -7.12
N ALA A 131 16.07 10.67 -6.82
CA ALA A 131 15.67 11.84 -7.60
C ALA A 131 16.25 11.80 -9.04
N GLU A 132 17.49 11.35 -9.21
CA GLU A 132 18.11 11.15 -10.53
C GLU A 132 17.35 10.12 -11.38
N PHE A 133 16.85 9.04 -10.78
CA PHE A 133 16.01 8.05 -11.47
C PHE A 133 14.56 8.54 -11.66
N ALA A 134 14.01 9.29 -10.72
CA ALA A 134 12.70 9.93 -10.85
C ALA A 134 12.66 10.88 -12.06
N ALA A 135 13.72 11.69 -12.25
CA ALA A 135 13.89 12.55 -13.42
C ALA A 135 13.96 11.78 -14.75
N LYS A 136 14.28 10.48 -14.72
CA LYS A 136 14.30 9.57 -15.88
C LYS A 136 12.98 8.80 -16.06
N GLY A 137 11.95 9.12 -15.27
CA GLY A 137 10.62 8.52 -15.38
C GLY A 137 10.39 7.28 -14.51
N ILE A 138 11.32 6.91 -13.64
CA ILE A 138 11.08 5.84 -12.66
C ILE A 138 10.21 6.38 -11.53
N CYS A 139 9.08 5.73 -11.25
CA CYS A 139 8.22 6.16 -10.16
C CYS A 139 8.83 5.80 -8.81
N ILE A 140 9.19 6.79 -7.99
CA ILE A 140 9.69 6.59 -6.63
C ILE A 140 8.59 6.89 -5.63
N VAL A 141 8.21 5.90 -4.84
CA VAL A 141 7.22 6.02 -3.77
C VAL A 141 7.93 5.92 -2.43
N ARG A 142 7.78 6.94 -1.59
CA ARG A 142 8.15 6.91 -0.18
C ARG A 142 7.03 6.24 0.61
N ALA A 143 7.31 5.06 1.14
CA ALA A 143 6.53 4.40 2.17
C ALA A 143 7.37 4.33 3.46
N SER A 144 6.84 3.68 4.50
CA SER A 144 7.56 3.56 5.77
C SER A 144 7.69 2.11 6.20
N ARG A 145 8.84 1.76 6.78
CA ARG A 145 9.01 0.51 7.52
C ARG A 145 8.37 0.57 8.91
N VAL A 146 7.98 1.75 9.38
CA VAL A 146 7.23 1.93 10.62
C VAL A 146 5.86 1.25 10.47
N PRO A 147 5.39 0.45 11.45
CA PRO A 147 4.19 -0.37 11.27
C PRO A 147 2.88 0.39 11.07
N THR A 148 2.80 1.65 11.51
CA THR A 148 1.56 2.44 11.55
C THR A 148 1.86 3.93 11.35
N GLY A 149 0.90 4.66 10.80
CA GLY A 149 1.01 6.10 10.51
C GLY A 149 0.87 6.37 9.02
N THR A 150 0.97 7.65 8.65
CA THR A 150 0.98 8.11 7.26
C THR A 150 2.41 8.52 6.87
N VAL A 151 2.73 8.36 5.59
CA VAL A 151 3.85 9.08 4.98
C VAL A 151 3.30 10.34 4.33
N ASP A 152 3.61 11.48 4.94
CA ASP A 152 3.10 12.77 4.50
C ASP A 152 4.01 13.38 3.43
N ARG A 153 3.38 14.11 2.50
CA ARG A 153 4.05 14.76 1.37
C ARG A 153 4.67 16.10 1.80
N ASN A 154 5.89 16.39 1.35
CA ASN A 154 6.58 17.68 1.57
C ASN A 154 6.80 18.07 3.04
N VAL A 155 7.06 17.10 3.92
CA VAL A 155 7.37 17.35 5.34
C VAL A 155 8.87 17.41 5.58
N GLU A 156 9.54 16.24 5.60
CA GLU A 156 10.99 16.15 5.79
C GLU A 156 11.76 16.02 4.47
N VAL A 157 11.06 15.55 3.42
CA VAL A 157 11.57 15.38 2.06
C VAL A 157 10.71 16.24 1.16
N ASP A 158 11.34 17.07 0.32
CA ASP A 158 10.67 17.86 -0.69
C ASP A 158 10.31 16.96 -1.89
N ASP A 159 9.11 16.40 -1.88
CA ASP A 159 8.65 15.45 -2.90
C ASP A 159 8.43 16.12 -4.24
N ASP A 160 8.05 17.39 -4.25
CA ASP A 160 7.81 18.16 -5.47
C ASP A 160 9.12 18.41 -6.21
N ILE A 161 10.18 18.81 -5.50
CA ILE A 161 11.52 18.98 -6.09
C ILE A 161 12.09 17.64 -6.56
N ASN A 162 11.94 16.57 -5.77
CA ASN A 162 12.55 15.28 -6.08
C ASN A 162 11.73 14.42 -7.04
N GLY A 163 10.49 14.79 -7.36
CA GLY A 163 9.59 14.00 -8.19
C GLY A 163 9.09 12.71 -7.51
N PHE A 164 8.95 12.74 -6.19
CA PHE A 164 8.55 11.59 -5.39
C PHE A 164 7.04 11.55 -5.14
N ILE A 165 6.57 10.37 -4.73
CA ILE A 165 5.19 10.08 -4.36
C ILE A 165 5.19 9.64 -2.90
N ALA A 166 4.33 10.22 -2.07
CA ALA A 166 4.12 9.80 -0.70
C ALA A 166 3.02 8.74 -0.64
N SER A 167 3.25 7.63 0.09
CA SER A 167 2.34 6.49 0.13
C SER A 167 1.09 6.67 0.97
N ASP A 168 0.96 7.82 1.65
CA ASP A 168 -0.04 8.03 2.69
C ASP A 168 0.01 6.88 3.72
N GLU A 169 -1.11 6.26 4.06
CA GLU A 169 -1.23 5.16 5.04
C GLU A 169 -0.80 3.77 4.51
N LEU A 170 -0.48 3.65 3.22
CA LEU A 170 -0.13 2.35 2.63
C LEU A 170 1.27 1.92 3.06
N ASN A 171 1.34 0.79 3.75
CA ASN A 171 2.63 0.13 4.01
C ASN A 171 3.34 -0.26 2.69
N PRO A 172 4.65 -0.58 2.70
CA PRO A 172 5.42 -0.78 1.47
C PRO A 172 4.86 -1.86 0.54
N ALA A 173 4.35 -2.96 1.11
CA ALA A 173 3.77 -4.05 0.34
C ALA A 173 2.48 -3.64 -0.39
N LYS A 174 1.61 -2.85 0.25
CA LYS A 174 0.38 -2.34 -0.36
C LYS A 174 0.65 -1.19 -1.32
N ALA A 175 1.56 -0.29 -0.96
CA ALA A 175 2.01 0.80 -1.81
C ALA A 175 2.55 0.25 -3.14
N ARG A 176 3.30 -0.84 -3.10
CA ARG A 176 3.76 -1.56 -4.29
C ARG A 176 2.60 -2.03 -5.18
N ILE A 177 1.56 -2.62 -4.60
CA ILE A 177 0.40 -3.11 -5.38
C ILE A 177 -0.27 -1.94 -6.10
N LEU A 178 -0.51 -0.83 -5.41
CA LEU A 178 -1.12 0.34 -6.03
C LEU A 178 -0.22 0.91 -7.15
N LEU A 179 1.09 0.97 -6.95
CA LEU A 179 2.01 1.45 -7.99
C LEU A 179 2.01 0.53 -9.23
N MET A 180 1.99 -0.79 -9.03
CA MET A 180 1.91 -1.75 -10.14
C MET A 180 0.66 -1.51 -11.00
N LEU A 181 -0.49 -1.24 -10.37
CA LEU A 181 -1.73 -0.91 -11.06
C LEU A 181 -1.69 0.48 -11.70
N ALA A 182 -1.11 1.47 -11.02
CA ALA A 182 -0.94 2.83 -11.52
C ALA A 182 -0.04 2.89 -12.77
N LEU A 183 0.92 1.97 -12.90
CA LEU A 183 1.82 1.89 -14.04
C LEU A 183 1.22 1.18 -15.27
N LEU A 184 -0.01 0.65 -15.18
CA LEU A 184 -0.71 0.07 -16.34
C LEU A 184 -1.18 1.11 -17.37
N LYS A 185 -1.21 2.39 -17.00
CA LYS A 185 -1.48 3.50 -17.94
C LYS A 185 -0.45 4.60 -17.70
N THR A 186 -0.07 5.30 -18.76
CA THR A 186 0.76 6.50 -18.64
C THR A 186 0.06 7.55 -17.78
N ARG A 187 0.73 7.98 -16.70
CA ARG A 187 0.24 8.97 -15.74
C ARG A 187 1.37 9.92 -15.36
N SER A 188 1.03 11.16 -15.02
CA SER A 188 1.98 12.06 -14.36
C SER A 188 2.20 11.67 -12.90
N VAL A 189 3.31 12.12 -12.30
CA VAL A 189 3.60 11.90 -10.87
C VAL A 189 2.44 12.41 -10.00
N ALA A 190 1.87 13.57 -10.33
CA ALA A 190 0.71 14.13 -9.62
C ALA A 190 -0.53 13.23 -9.73
N GLN A 191 -0.81 12.67 -10.91
CA GLN A 191 -1.92 11.72 -11.08
C GLN A 191 -1.70 10.44 -10.27
N ILE A 192 -0.46 9.96 -10.17
CA ILE A 192 -0.16 8.78 -9.33
C ILE A 192 -0.27 9.14 -7.84
N GLN A 193 0.18 10.32 -7.42
CA GLN A 193 0.01 10.79 -6.05
C GLN A 193 -1.48 10.84 -5.64
N GLU A 194 -2.35 11.33 -6.52
CA GLU A 194 -3.79 11.33 -6.26
C GLU A 194 -4.35 9.92 -6.05
N LEU A 195 -3.79 8.89 -6.67
CA LEU A 195 -4.23 7.51 -6.44
C LEU A 195 -3.98 7.09 -4.98
N TYR A 196 -2.83 7.46 -4.40
CA TYR A 196 -2.51 7.17 -3.00
C TYR A 196 -3.44 7.88 -2.01
N TYR A 197 -4.04 9.00 -2.40
CA TYR A 197 -5.06 9.69 -1.61
C TYR A 197 -6.49 9.20 -1.88
N ASN A 198 -6.72 8.34 -2.87
CA ASN A 198 -8.06 7.91 -3.24
C ASN A 198 -8.30 6.40 -3.06
N TYR A 199 -7.24 5.59 -2.99
CA TYR A 199 -7.27 4.12 -2.95
C TYR A 199 -6.57 3.56 -1.72
#